data_AF-A0A6A8GGM3-F1
#
_entry.id   AF-A0A6A8GGM3-F1
#
_cell.length_a   1.000
_cell.length_b   1.000
_cell.length_c   1.000
_cell.angle_alpha   90.00
_cell.angle_beta   90.00
_cell.angle_gamma   90.00
#
_symmetry.space_group_name_H-M   'P 1'
#
loop_
_entity.id
_entity.type
_entity.pdbx_description
1 polymer ?
#
loop_
_entity_poly.entity_id
_entity_poly.type
_entity_poly.pdbx_seq_one_letter_code
_entity_poly.pdbx_strand_id
1 'polypeptide(L)'
;MLPSQSRRRLLRAGLALVSTGVVASLSGCSSFRGCSDAEIYLRAELVGNAPSDATVVESGDPRVAKSEWIRQVVESAAGGHPRESSISDCLSDYDALRADLDALPESGGQNDRLYYVRVDGQVVRLRAVFFEGEEAARSELVLPPTN
;
A
#
# COMPACT_ATOMS: atom_id res chain seq x y z
N MET A 1 -39.29 76.78 22.86
CA MET A 1 -37.90 77.29 22.81
C MET A 1 -36.95 76.10 22.86
N LEU A 2 -36.18 75.85 21.80
CA LEU A 2 -34.94 75.06 21.88
C LEU A 2 -33.86 75.91 22.60
N PRO A 3 -32.93 75.30 23.35
CA PRO A 3 -31.65 74.81 22.77
C PRO A 3 -31.22 73.44 23.38
N SER A 4 -30.56 72.50 22.67
CA SER A 4 -29.17 72.48 22.16
C SER A 4 -28.15 72.88 23.26
N GLN A 5 -27.04 72.20 23.59
CA GLN A 5 -26.08 71.39 22.86
C GLN A 5 -25.19 70.55 23.83
N SER A 6 -24.66 69.44 23.31
CA SER A 6 -23.23 69.02 23.35
C SER A 6 -22.47 68.98 24.69
N ARG A 7 -22.02 67.78 25.09
CA ARG A 7 -20.62 67.55 25.50
C ARG A 7 -20.22 66.08 25.38
N ARG A 8 -19.12 65.90 24.65
CA ARG A 8 -18.37 64.68 24.37
C ARG A 8 -17.84 64.03 25.66
N ARG A 9 -17.77 62.70 25.73
CA ARG A 9 -16.57 62.00 26.21
C ARG A 9 -16.54 60.55 25.74
N LEU A 10 -15.38 60.22 25.20
CA LEU A 10 -14.98 58.98 24.56
C LEU A 10 -15.01 57.82 25.57
N LEU A 11 -15.70 56.73 25.22
CA LEU A 11 -15.37 55.41 25.76
C LEU A 11 -14.54 54.67 24.71
N ARG A 12 -13.26 54.55 25.05
CA ARG A 12 -12.28 53.64 24.45
C ARG A 12 -12.59 52.20 24.88
N ALA A 13 -12.01 51.27 24.11
CA ALA A 13 -11.85 49.83 24.32
C ALA A 13 -12.95 48.97 23.66
N GLY A 14 -12.67 48.05 22.74
CA GLY A 14 -11.41 47.61 22.17
C GLY A 14 -11.68 46.83 20.89
N LEU A 15 -10.97 47.18 19.82
CA LEU A 15 -10.95 46.47 18.56
C LEU A 15 -9.91 45.35 18.68
N ALA A 16 -10.35 44.10 18.79
CA ALA A 16 -9.51 42.94 18.57
C ALA A 16 -9.90 42.34 17.20
N LEU A 17 -9.15 42.75 16.17
CA LEU A 17 -9.25 42.29 14.80
C LEU A 17 -7.92 41.63 14.43
N VAL A 18 -7.69 40.39 14.86
CA VAL A 18 -6.59 39.50 14.45
C VAL A 18 -7.09 38.11 14.85
N SER A 19 -7.24 37.07 14.03
CA SER A 19 -6.69 36.73 12.72
C SER A 19 -7.61 35.67 12.12
N THR A 20 -7.82 35.72 10.81
CA THR A 20 -8.25 34.59 9.99
C THR A 20 -7.16 33.52 10.02
N GLY A 21 -7.19 32.70 11.07
CA GLY A 21 -6.47 31.43 11.12
C GLY A 21 -7.36 30.37 10.49
N VAL A 22 -7.09 30.06 9.23
CA VAL A 22 -7.60 28.88 8.53
C VAL A 22 -7.32 27.67 9.42
N VAL A 23 -8.34 27.19 10.13
CA VAL A 23 -8.32 25.81 10.63
C VAL A 23 -8.59 24.97 9.39
N ALA A 24 -7.53 24.75 8.62
CA ALA A 24 -7.45 23.61 7.73
C ALA A 24 -7.44 22.40 8.66
N SER A 25 -8.63 21.99 9.09
CA SER A 25 -8.88 20.63 9.53
C SER A 25 -8.64 19.73 8.33
N LEU A 26 -7.36 19.53 8.00
CA LEU A 26 -6.91 18.27 7.43
C LEU A 26 -6.95 17.23 8.57
N SER A 27 -8.12 17.08 9.20
CA SER A 27 -8.58 15.79 9.65
C SER A 27 -8.84 15.02 8.36
N GLY A 28 -7.75 14.57 7.74
CA GLY A 28 -7.82 13.41 6.86
C GLY A 28 -8.50 12.36 7.71
N CYS A 29 -9.73 12.02 7.32
CA CYS A 29 -10.46 10.91 7.87
C CYS A 29 -9.63 9.66 7.54
N SER A 30 -8.63 9.37 8.37
CA SER A 30 -8.06 8.04 8.49
C SER A 30 -9.21 7.20 8.99
N SER A 31 -9.91 6.63 8.01
CA SER A 31 -11.02 5.71 8.19
C SER A 31 -10.67 4.75 9.32
N PHE A 32 -11.42 4.83 10.41
CA PHE A 32 -11.48 3.83 11.47
C PHE A 32 -12.06 2.51 10.90
N ARG A 33 -11.42 1.91 9.90
CA ARG A 33 -11.41 0.45 9.78
C ARG A 33 -10.36 0.03 10.79
N GLY A 34 -10.79 -0.58 11.90
CA GLY A 34 -9.84 -1.24 12.77
C GLY A 34 -9.02 -2.19 11.91
N CYS A 35 -7.70 -2.07 11.93
CA CYS A 35 -6.84 -3.04 11.27
C CYS A 35 -7.19 -4.42 11.81
N SER A 36 -7.32 -5.40 10.92
CA SER A 36 -7.68 -6.78 11.22
C SER A 36 -6.45 -7.69 11.36
N ASP A 37 -5.26 -7.10 11.50
CA ASP A 37 -3.95 -7.75 11.49
C ASP A 37 -3.70 -8.58 10.22
N ALA A 38 -4.41 -8.26 9.13
CA ALA A 38 -4.20 -8.93 7.86
C ALA A 38 -2.89 -8.46 7.20
N GLU A 39 -2.20 -9.40 6.56
CA GLU A 39 -0.87 -9.17 5.96
C GLU A 39 -0.79 -9.84 4.59
N ILE A 40 -0.15 -9.15 3.63
CA ILE A 40 0.27 -9.74 2.36
C ILE A 40 1.78 -9.88 2.42
N TYR A 41 2.26 -11.11 2.32
CA TYR A 41 3.68 -11.41 2.21
C TYR A 41 4.02 -11.74 0.76
N LEU A 42 4.99 -11.01 0.22
CA LEU A 42 5.51 -11.17 -1.13
C LEU A 42 6.91 -11.76 -1.07
N ARG A 43 7.16 -12.76 -1.93
CA ARG A 43 8.49 -13.32 -2.16
C ARG A 43 8.73 -13.50 -3.65
N ALA A 44 9.74 -12.82 -4.17
CA ALA A 44 10.15 -12.91 -5.56
C ALA A 44 11.48 -13.66 -5.67
N GLU A 45 11.60 -14.51 -6.67
CA GLU A 45 12.81 -15.29 -6.93
C GLU A 45 12.98 -15.58 -8.43
N LEU A 46 14.23 -15.61 -8.87
CA LEU A 46 14.58 -15.93 -10.25
C LEU A 46 14.48 -17.45 -10.47
N VAL A 47 13.60 -17.89 -11.38
CA VAL A 47 13.33 -19.33 -11.62
C VAL A 47 13.78 -19.84 -12.99
N GLY A 48 14.22 -18.95 -13.88
CA GLY A 48 14.68 -19.28 -15.23
C GLY A 48 13.54 -19.62 -16.20
N ASN A 49 12.64 -20.54 -15.84
CA ASN A 49 11.47 -20.91 -16.63
C ASN A 49 10.20 -20.97 -15.77
N ALA A 50 9.07 -20.57 -16.37
CA ALA A 50 7.75 -20.77 -15.78
C ALA A 50 7.22 -22.19 -16.11
N PRO A 51 6.32 -22.76 -15.29
CA PRO A 51 5.54 -23.94 -15.63
C PRO A 51 4.80 -23.77 -16.96
N SER A 52 4.53 -24.87 -17.67
CA SER A 52 3.90 -24.85 -18.99
C SER A 52 2.45 -24.34 -19.00
N ASP A 53 1.78 -24.41 -17.85
CA ASP A 53 0.42 -23.98 -17.60
C ASP A 53 0.33 -22.54 -17.02
N ALA A 54 1.47 -21.93 -16.70
CA ALA A 54 1.52 -20.59 -16.14
C ALA A 54 1.56 -19.50 -17.23
N THR A 55 0.82 -18.42 -17.01
CA THR A 55 0.91 -17.22 -17.86
C THR A 55 2.04 -16.32 -17.36
N VAL A 56 3.01 -16.03 -18.24
CA VAL A 56 4.10 -15.10 -17.95
C VAL A 56 3.70 -13.70 -18.41
N VAL A 57 3.73 -12.75 -17.48
CA VAL A 57 3.40 -11.34 -17.69
C VAL A 57 4.69 -10.54 -17.89
N GLU A 58 4.72 -9.57 -18.81
CA GLU A 58 5.90 -8.69 -18.97
C GLU A 58 5.95 -7.63 -17.86
N SER A 59 7.15 -7.21 -17.44
CA SER A 59 7.33 -6.18 -16.40
C SER A 59 6.69 -4.84 -16.73
N GLY A 60 6.49 -4.55 -18.03
CA GLY A 60 5.77 -3.37 -18.52
C GLY A 60 4.24 -3.44 -18.41
N ASP A 61 3.67 -4.58 -17.98
CA ASP A 61 2.25 -4.68 -17.72
C ASP A 61 1.83 -3.66 -16.64
N PRO A 62 0.75 -2.87 -16.84
CA PRO A 62 0.35 -1.84 -15.89
C PRO A 62 0.14 -2.35 -14.46
N ARG A 63 -0.29 -3.62 -14.28
CA ARG A 63 -0.50 -4.24 -12.96
C ARG A 63 0.81 -4.49 -12.22
N VAL A 64 1.90 -4.68 -12.96
CA VAL A 64 3.26 -4.84 -12.40
C VAL A 64 3.94 -3.48 -12.29
N ALA A 65 3.96 -2.69 -13.37
CA ALA A 65 4.73 -1.46 -13.48
C ALA A 65 4.23 -0.34 -12.55
N LYS A 66 2.92 -0.28 -12.28
CA LYS A 66 2.35 0.76 -11.41
C LYS A 66 2.32 0.38 -9.94
N SER A 67 2.45 -0.91 -9.63
CA SER A 67 2.44 -1.42 -8.26
C SER A 67 3.84 -1.37 -7.68
N GLU A 68 4.11 -0.38 -6.81
CA GLU A 68 5.45 -0.17 -6.24
C GLU A 68 5.95 -1.42 -5.50
N TRP A 69 5.08 -2.06 -4.72
CA TRP A 69 5.38 -3.27 -3.96
C TRP A 69 5.80 -4.45 -4.84
N ILE A 70 5.04 -4.73 -5.92
CA ILE A 70 5.34 -5.80 -6.87
C ILE A 70 6.64 -5.49 -7.62
N ARG A 71 6.76 -4.28 -8.16
CA ARG A 71 7.91 -3.85 -8.94
C ARG A 71 9.20 -3.95 -8.12
N GLN A 72 9.18 -3.47 -6.87
CA GLN A 72 10.34 -3.50 -5.99
C GLN A 72 10.86 -4.92 -5.77
N VAL A 73 9.99 -5.89 -5.44
CA VAL A 73 10.44 -7.26 -5.20
C VAL A 73 10.87 -7.97 -6.48
N VAL A 74 10.15 -7.77 -7.58
CA VAL A 74 10.40 -8.44 -8.86
C VAL A 74 11.68 -7.94 -9.54
N GLU A 75 11.88 -6.63 -9.66
CA GLU A 75 13.11 -6.04 -10.23
C GLU A 75 14.32 -6.39 -9.37
N SER A 76 14.18 -6.31 -8.05
CA SER A 76 15.28 -6.65 -7.14
C SER A 76 15.62 -8.14 -7.17
N ALA A 77 14.64 -9.02 -7.44
CA ALA A 77 14.87 -10.46 -7.58
C ALA A 77 15.49 -10.85 -8.92
N ALA A 78 15.19 -10.11 -10.00
CA ALA A 78 15.85 -10.28 -11.29
C ALA A 78 17.38 -10.08 -11.20
N GLY A 79 17.84 -9.25 -10.25
CA GLY A 79 19.27 -9.11 -9.90
C GLY A 79 19.96 -10.38 -9.36
N GLY A 80 19.24 -11.49 -9.19
CA GLY A 80 19.81 -12.82 -8.90
C GLY A 80 19.71 -13.28 -7.44
N HIS A 81 19.06 -12.51 -6.57
CA HIS A 81 18.83 -12.89 -5.17
C HIS A 81 17.34 -12.82 -4.83
N PRO A 82 16.76 -13.80 -4.14
CA PRO A 82 15.38 -13.72 -3.68
C PRO A 82 15.12 -12.45 -2.86
N ARG A 83 13.92 -11.89 -3.01
CA ARG A 83 13.50 -10.66 -2.34
C ARG A 83 12.13 -10.82 -1.73
N GLU A 84 11.99 -10.23 -0.57
CA GLU A 84 10.82 -10.41 0.28
C GLU A 84 10.32 -9.04 0.74
N SER A 85 9.01 -8.91 0.83
CA SER A 85 8.35 -7.72 1.33
C SER A 85 7.03 -8.10 1.99
N SER A 86 6.59 -7.31 2.95
CA SER A 86 5.34 -7.53 3.67
C SER A 86 4.60 -6.22 3.86
N ILE A 87 3.29 -6.24 3.65
CA ILE A 87 2.40 -5.10 3.90
C ILE A 87 1.23 -5.53 4.77
N SER A 88 0.96 -4.77 5.83
CA SER A 88 -0.22 -4.96 6.66
C SER A 88 -1.39 -4.11 6.18
N ASP A 89 -2.61 -4.52 6.52
CA ASP A 89 -3.86 -3.83 6.22
C ASP A 89 -4.03 -2.46 6.90
N CYS A 90 -3.15 -2.12 7.83
CA CYS A 90 -3.03 -0.77 8.38
C CYS A 90 -2.46 0.24 7.37
N LEU A 91 -1.77 -0.21 6.33
CA LEU A 91 -1.19 0.66 5.32
C LEU A 91 -2.19 0.93 4.19
N SER A 92 -2.24 2.17 3.73
CA SER A 92 -3.17 2.62 2.67
C SER A 92 -3.06 1.81 1.38
N ASP A 93 -1.90 1.23 1.14
CA ASP A 93 -1.57 0.56 -0.11
C ASP A 93 -1.99 -0.92 -0.11
N TYR A 94 -2.46 -1.46 1.03
CA TYR A 94 -2.83 -2.87 1.15
C TYR A 94 -3.95 -3.25 0.17
N ASP A 95 -5.06 -2.50 0.17
CA ASP A 95 -6.20 -2.78 -0.69
C ASP A 95 -5.83 -2.62 -2.17
N ALA A 96 -4.96 -1.67 -2.50
CA ALA A 96 -4.47 -1.46 -3.86
C ALA A 96 -3.57 -2.61 -4.32
N LEU A 97 -2.61 -3.04 -3.50
CA LEU A 97 -1.77 -4.20 -3.80
C LEU A 97 -2.62 -5.47 -3.97
N ARG A 98 -3.60 -5.68 -3.08
CA ARG A 98 -4.50 -6.83 -3.17
C ARG A 98 -5.22 -6.86 -4.51
N ALA A 99 -5.78 -5.71 -4.93
CA ALA A 99 -6.46 -5.59 -6.21
C ALA A 99 -5.52 -5.82 -7.41
N ASP A 100 -4.28 -5.30 -7.37
CA ASP A 100 -3.28 -5.55 -8.41
C ASP A 100 -2.95 -7.04 -8.54
N LEU A 101 -2.79 -7.74 -7.41
CA LEU A 101 -2.53 -9.18 -7.34
C LEU A 101 -3.74 -10.02 -7.76
N ASP A 102 -4.96 -9.62 -7.41
CA ASP A 102 -6.21 -10.24 -7.87
C ASP A 102 -6.39 -10.11 -9.40
N ALA A 103 -5.86 -9.05 -9.99
CA ALA A 103 -5.94 -8.82 -11.43
C ALA A 103 -4.89 -9.58 -12.24
N LEU A 104 -3.80 -10.07 -11.63
CA LEU A 104 -2.75 -10.83 -12.31
C LEU A 104 -3.17 -12.29 -12.54
N PRO A 105 -2.73 -12.92 -13.64
CA PRO A 105 -3.00 -14.33 -13.88
C PRO A 105 -2.22 -15.18 -12.87
N GLU A 106 -2.94 -15.87 -11.99
CA GLU A 106 -2.40 -16.71 -10.94
C GLU A 106 -2.18 -18.16 -11.42
N SER A 107 -1.25 -18.87 -10.79
CA SER A 107 -0.97 -20.30 -11.09
C SER A 107 -0.81 -21.16 -9.83
N GLY A 108 -1.15 -20.62 -8.65
CA GLY A 108 -1.07 -21.33 -7.36
C GLY A 108 -2.44 -21.77 -6.85
N GLY A 109 -2.98 -21.05 -5.87
CA GLY A 109 -4.33 -21.23 -5.32
C GLY A 109 -4.74 -20.03 -4.47
N GLN A 110 -5.91 -20.05 -3.81
CA GLN A 110 -6.50 -18.85 -3.18
C GLN A 110 -5.60 -18.14 -2.14
N ASN A 111 -4.88 -18.89 -1.30
CA ASN A 111 -4.10 -18.35 -0.16
C ASN A 111 -2.59 -18.31 -0.42
N ASP A 112 -2.11 -19.07 -1.41
CA ASP A 112 -0.71 -19.12 -1.82
C ASP A 112 -0.65 -18.97 -3.33
N ARG A 113 -0.56 -17.71 -3.77
CA ARG A 113 -0.66 -17.34 -5.17
C ARG A 113 0.72 -17.23 -5.78
N LEU A 114 0.87 -17.84 -6.95
CA LEU A 114 2.09 -17.76 -7.74
C LEU A 114 1.81 -16.98 -9.00
N TYR A 115 2.71 -16.07 -9.32
CA TYR A 115 2.70 -15.23 -10.50
C TYR A 115 4.06 -15.30 -11.17
N TYR A 116 4.09 -15.15 -12.49
CA TYR A 116 5.31 -15.22 -13.27
C TYR A 116 5.48 -13.92 -14.05
N VAL A 117 6.57 -13.21 -13.78
CA VAL A 117 6.87 -11.92 -14.42
C VAL A 117 8.18 -12.03 -15.18
N ARG A 118 8.19 -11.55 -16.43
CA ARG A 118 9.40 -11.42 -17.23
C ARG A 118 10.00 -10.03 -17.05
N VAL A 119 11.26 -9.98 -16.62
CA VAL A 119 12.06 -8.76 -16.43
C VAL A 119 13.35 -8.94 -17.22
N ASP A 120 13.64 -8.07 -18.19
CA ASP A 120 14.87 -8.11 -19.01
C ASP A 120 15.17 -9.51 -19.60
N GLY A 121 14.13 -10.24 -20.00
CA GLY A 121 14.24 -11.60 -20.56
C GLY A 121 14.37 -12.72 -19.53
N GLN A 122 14.47 -12.39 -18.24
CA GLN A 122 14.51 -13.33 -17.13
C GLN A 122 13.11 -13.56 -16.54
N VAL A 123 12.79 -14.79 -16.15
CA VAL A 123 11.51 -15.12 -15.50
C VAL A 123 11.68 -15.14 -13.99
N VAL A 124 10.96 -14.24 -13.32
CA VAL A 124 10.86 -14.13 -11.87
C VAL A 124 9.52 -14.72 -11.43
N ARG A 125 9.57 -15.65 -10.48
CA ARG A 125 8.40 -16.17 -9.78
C ARG A 125 8.13 -15.25 -8.60
N LEU A 126 6.93 -14.69 -8.55
CA LEU A 126 6.41 -13.93 -7.42
C LEU A 126 5.39 -14.80 -6.70
N ARG A 127 5.64 -15.07 -5.42
CA ARG A 127 4.72 -15.70 -4.49
C ARG A 127 4.06 -14.63 -3.63
N ALA A 128 2.74 -14.64 -3.54
CA ALA A 128 1.98 -13.82 -2.60
C ALA A 128 1.18 -14.72 -1.67
N VAL A 129 1.40 -14.56 -0.37
CA VAL A 129 0.66 -15.25 0.68
C VAL A 129 -0.20 -14.25 1.42
N PHE A 130 -1.48 -14.61 1.60
CA PHE A 130 -2.47 -13.78 2.29
C PHE A 130 -2.71 -14.36 3.67
N PHE A 131 -2.52 -13.52 4.68
CA PHE A 131 -2.73 -13.84 6.07
C PHE A 131 -3.94 -13.06 6.60
N GLU A 132 -4.83 -13.75 7.30
CA GLU A 132 -6.03 -13.15 7.92
C GLU A 132 -5.99 -13.39 9.44
N GLY A 133 -5.96 -12.33 10.25
CA GLY A 133 -6.07 -12.36 11.72
C GLY A 133 -4.77 -12.61 12.53
N GLU A 134 -4.88 -12.53 13.87
CA GLU A 134 -3.77 -12.61 14.84
C GLU A 134 -3.00 -13.96 14.86
N GLU A 135 -3.50 -15.02 14.20
CA GLU A 135 -2.90 -16.38 14.19
C GLU A 135 -2.26 -16.77 12.85
N ALA A 136 -1.79 -15.80 12.08
CA ALA A 136 -1.11 -16.07 10.82
C ALA A 136 0.28 -16.70 11.04
N ALA A 137 0.36 -18.02 10.84
CA ALA A 137 1.52 -18.89 10.92
C ALA A 137 2.74 -18.41 10.09
N ARG A 138 3.50 -17.46 10.63
CA ARG A 138 4.80 -17.02 10.09
C ARG A 138 5.86 -18.13 10.10
N SER A 139 5.65 -19.19 10.90
CA SER A 139 6.65 -20.24 11.11
C SER A 139 6.79 -21.25 9.96
N GLU A 140 5.82 -21.34 9.05
CA GLU A 140 5.83 -22.37 7.99
C GLU A 140 6.45 -21.87 6.66
N LEU A 141 6.53 -20.55 6.47
CA LEU A 141 7.02 -19.93 5.23
C LEU A 141 8.55 -19.70 5.17
N VAL A 142 9.24 -19.87 6.31
CA VAL A 142 10.69 -19.62 6.47
C VAL A 142 11.54 -20.89 6.25
N LEU A 143 10.93 -22.06 6.09
CA LEU A 143 11.70 -23.28 5.85
C LEU A 143 11.89 -23.53 4.34
N PRO A 144 13.13 -23.69 3.85
CA PRO A 144 13.36 -24.23 2.52
C PRO A 144 12.75 -25.64 2.46
N PRO A 145 12.27 -26.10 1.30
CA PRO A 145 11.78 -27.46 1.17
C PRO A 145 12.87 -28.43 1.63
N THR A 146 12.57 -29.19 2.69
CA THR A 146 13.34 -30.38 3.05
C THR A 146 13.27 -31.35 1.87
N ASN A 147 14.44 -31.64 1.29
CA ASN A 147 14.66 -32.74 0.34
C ASN A 147 14.06 -34.05 0.85
#